data_AF-L1P8M5-F1
#
_entry.id   AF-L1P8M5-F1
#
_cell.length_a   1.000
_cell.length_b   1.000
_cell.length_c   1.000
_cell.angle_alpha   90.00
_cell.angle_beta   90.00
_cell.angle_gamma   90.00
#
_symmetry.space_group_name_H-M   'P 1'
#
loop_
_entity.id
_entity.type
_entity.pdbx_description
1 polymer ?
#
loop_
_entity_poly.entity_id
_entity_poly.type
_entity_poly.pdbx_seq_one_letter_code
_entity_poly.pdbx_strand_id
1 'polypeptide(L)' 'MNEEILQQEKKLNSTTFLLPKNNFWVGLGSVFNIFGKYFAYNYSKSAQEADVNAIASDWTMVGEDFKTIMNDLQWGK' A
#
# COMPACT_ATOMS: atom_id res chain seq x y z
N MET A 1 -11.59 -17.38 -8.42
CA MET A 1 -10.82 -16.51 -7.53
C MET A 1 -11.61 -15.22 -7.39
N ASN A 2 -12.08 -14.89 -6.19
CA ASN A 2 -13.10 -13.84 -5.99
C ASN A 2 -12.48 -12.44 -6.10
N GLU A 3 -13.18 -11.51 -6.74
CA GLU A 3 -12.71 -10.13 -6.94
C GLU A 3 -12.44 -9.39 -5.62
N GLU A 4 -13.17 -9.73 -4.57
CA GLU A 4 -13.00 -9.16 -3.23
C GLU A 4 -11.65 -9.53 -2.60
N ILE A 5 -11.19 -10.77 -2.81
CA ILE A 5 -9.88 -11.25 -2.32
C ILE A 5 -8.76 -10.51 -3.07
N LEU A 6 -8.93 -10.35 -4.38
CA LEU A 6 -7.98 -9.64 -5.25
C LEU A 6 -7.84 -8.15 -4.88
N GLN A 7 -8.95 -7.52 -4.47
CA GLN A 7 -8.96 -6.14 -3.97
C GLN A 7 -8.27 -6.03 -2.61
N GLN A 8 -8.47 -7.01 -1.72
CA GLN A 8 -7.78 -7.05 -0.42
C GLN A 8 -6.27 -7.26 -0.59
N GLU A 9 -5.85 -8.19 -1.45
CA GLU A 9 -4.43 -8.41 -1.79
C GLU A 9 -3.79 -7.15 -2.37
N LYS A 10 -4.41 -6.50 -3.36
CA LYS A 10 -3.89 -5.23 -3.92
C LYS A 10 -3.73 -4.13 -2.87
N LYS A 11 -4.62 -4.09 -1.88
CA LYS A 11 -4.59 -3.10 -0.81
C LYS A 11 -3.48 -3.39 0.20
N LEU A 12 -3.26 -4.66 0.52
CA LEU A 12 -2.18 -5.13 1.40
C LEU A 12 -0.81 -4.97 0.75
N ASN A 13 -0.70 -5.17 -0.57
CA ASN A 13 0.55 -5.04 -1.32
C ASN A 13 0.97 -3.57 -1.58
N SER A 14 0.16 -2.61 -1.15
CA SER A 14 0.47 -1.20 -1.30
C SER A 14 1.17 -0.69 -0.05
N THR A 15 2.48 -0.45 -0.15
CA THR A 15 3.31 0.20 0.89
C THR A 15 2.81 1.58 1.31
N THR A 16 1.97 2.20 0.47
CA THR A 16 1.35 3.50 0.74
C THR A 16 0.01 3.40 1.46
N PHE A 17 -0.47 2.19 1.83
CA PHE A 17 -1.79 2.02 2.41
C PHE A 17 -2.01 2.90 3.65
N LEU A 18 -1.00 3.00 4.52
CA LEU A 18 -1.04 3.83 5.74
C LEU A 18 -0.72 5.32 5.49
N LEU A 19 -0.25 5.67 4.30
CA LEU A 19 0.10 7.04 3.95
C LEU A 19 -1.15 7.82 3.51
N PRO A 20 -1.24 9.11 3.86
CA PRO A 20 -2.33 9.95 3.41
C PRO A 20 -2.21 10.16 1.89
N LYS A 21 -3.35 10.28 1.21
CA LYS A 21 -3.37 10.62 -0.21
C LYS A 21 -2.93 12.06 -0.39
N ASN A 22 -1.75 12.25 -0.97
CA ASN A 22 -1.20 13.57 -1.25
C ASN A 22 -1.55 14.02 -2.67
N ASN A 23 -1.85 15.30 -2.84
CA ASN A 23 -2.02 15.94 -4.15
C ASN A 23 -1.54 17.39 -4.12
N PHE A 24 -1.43 18.03 -5.30
CA PHE A 24 -0.90 19.39 -5.42
C PHE A 24 -1.64 20.41 -4.54
N TRP A 25 -2.97 20.32 -4.45
CA TRP A 25 -3.80 21.23 -3.66
C TRP A 25 -3.65 21.01 -2.16
N VAL A 26 -3.49 19.76 -1.72
CA VAL A 26 -3.13 19.42 -0.34
C VAL A 26 -1.79 20.04 0.03
N GLY A 27 -0.79 19.99 -0.87
CA GLY A 27 0.51 20.63 -0.68
C GLY A 27 0.41 22.16 -0.57
N LEU A 28 -0.25 22.80 -1.54
CA LEU A 28 -0.45 24.25 -1.55
C LEU A 28 -1.22 24.74 -0.32
N GLY A 29 -2.32 24.05 0.00
CA GLY A 29 -3.14 24.36 1.18
C GLY A 29 -2.35 24.21 2.48
N SER A 30 -1.50 23.18 2.59
CA SER A 30 -0.67 22.94 3.78
C SER A 30 0.30 24.09 4.08
N VAL A 31 0.89 24.70 3.04
CA VAL A 31 1.81 25.84 3.19
C VAL A 31 1.08 27.09 3.70
N PHE A 32 -0.10 27.38 3.16
CA PHE A 32 -0.87 28.58 3.49
C PHE A 32 -1.88 28.39 4.64
N ASN A 33 -2.03 27.16 5.14
CA ASN A 33 -2.96 26.74 6.19
C ASN A 33 -4.41 27.24 5.99
N ILE A 34 -4.90 27.22 4.75
CA ILE A 34 -6.19 27.83 4.32
C ILE A 34 -7.42 27.11 4.91
N PHE A 35 -7.36 25.81 5.14
CA PHE A 35 -8.47 24.95 5.55
C PHE A 35 -8.21 24.14 6.83
N GLY A 36 -6.94 24.03 7.25
CA GLY A 36 -6.52 23.16 8.34
C GLY A 36 -6.73 21.66 8.04
N LYS A 37 -6.06 20.79 8.82
CA LYS A 37 -6.18 19.31 8.78
C LYS A 37 -6.10 18.68 7.38
N TYR A 38 -4.96 18.87 6.72
CA TYR A 38 -4.69 18.36 5.37
C TYR A 38 -4.39 16.87 5.27
N PHE A 39 -3.96 16.25 6.37
CA PHE A 39 -3.54 14.86 6.39
C PHE A 39 -4.58 14.00 7.12
N ALA A 40 -5.26 13.16 6.35
CA ALA A 40 -6.07 12.06 6.87
C ALA A 40 -5.33 10.75 6.58
N TYR A 41 -4.71 10.19 7.63
CA TYR A 41 -4.04 8.91 7.54
C TYR A 41 -5.08 7.79 7.52
N ASN A 42 -4.83 6.76 6.72
CA ASN A 42 -5.57 5.52 6.87
C ASN A 42 -5.03 4.83 8.13
N TYR A 43 -5.93 4.55 9.07
CA TYR A 43 -5.62 3.77 10.26
C TYR A 43 -6.28 2.39 10.11
N SER A 44 -5.54 1.33 10.42
CA SER A 44 -6.14 0.04 10.74
C SER A 44 -6.99 0.18 12.03
N LYS A 45 -7.99 -0.68 12.23
CA LYS A 45 -8.90 -0.58 13.39
C LYS A 45 -8.16 -0.79 14.72
N SER A 46 -6.99 -1.43 14.68
CA SER A 46 -6.07 -1.57 15.81
C SER A 46 -4.60 -1.50 15.35
N ALA A 47 -3.70 -1.19 16.29
CA ALA A 47 -2.24 -1.25 16.06
C ALA A 47 -1.81 -2.66 15.64
N GLN A 48 -2.38 -3.70 16.27
CA GLN A 48 -2.11 -5.09 15.94
C GLN A 48 -2.50 -5.44 14.50
N GLU A 49 -3.61 -4.92 13.99
CA GLU A 49 -4.01 -5.09 12.59
C GLU A 49 -3.04 -4.38 11.63
N ALA A 50 -2.52 -3.20 12.00
CA ALA A 50 -1.50 -2.51 11.20
C ALA A 50 -0.19 -3.31 11.12
N ASP A 51 0.28 -3.85 12.25
CA ASP A 51 1.52 -4.64 12.30
C ASP A 51 1.40 -5.93 11.49
N VAL A 52 0.27 -6.64 11.63
CA VAL A 52 0.00 -7.86 10.84
C VAL A 52 -0.03 -7.55 9.35
N ASN A 53 -0.70 -6.46 8.94
CA ASN A 53 -0.77 -6.06 7.54
C ASN A 53 0.61 -5.66 7.00
N ALA A 54 1.44 -4.99 7.78
CA ALA A 54 2.80 -4.61 7.38
C ALA A 54 3.68 -5.85 7.14
N ILE A 55 3.69 -6.79 8.09
CA ILE A 55 4.46 -8.04 7.95
C ILE A 55 3.97 -8.87 6.75
N ALA A 56 2.64 -8.97 6.59
CA ALA A 56 2.07 -9.68 5.45
C ALA A 56 2.49 -9.06 4.12
N SER A 57 2.45 -7.72 4.03
CA SER A 57 2.88 -6.96 2.85
C SER A 57 4.33 -7.26 2.46
N ASP A 58 5.25 -7.23 3.44
CA ASP A 58 6.68 -7.51 3.20
C ASP A 58 6.90 -8.90 2.61
N TRP A 59 6.24 -9.92 3.16
CA TRP A 59 6.34 -11.29 2.64
C TRP A 59 5.69 -11.46 1.26
N THR A 60 4.58 -10.76 1.00
CA THR A 60 3.94 -10.80 -0.32
C THR A 60 4.85 -10.19 -1.39
N MET A 61 5.53 -9.08 -1.10
CA MET A 61 6.50 -8.48 -2.01
C MET A 61 7.66 -9.42 -2.34
N VAL A 62 8.23 -10.10 -1.33
CA VAL A 62 9.27 -11.13 -1.54
C VAL A 62 8.76 -12.26 -2.45
N GLY A 63 7.51 -12.69 -2.27
CA GLY A 63 6.89 -13.70 -3.13
C GLY A 63 6.74 -13.26 -4.59
N GLU A 64 6.33 -12.01 -4.82
CA GLU A 64 6.22 -11.44 -6.17
C GLU A 64 7.61 -11.26 -6.82
N ASP A 65 8.66 -10.95 -6.05
CA ASP A 65 10.04 -10.92 -6.57
C ASP A 65 10.48 -12.30 -7.06
N PHE A 66 10.24 -13.35 -6.26
CA PHE A 66 10.54 -14.73 -6.67
C PHE A 66 9.78 -15.13 -7.93
N LYS A 67 8.49 -14.80 -8.01
CA LYS A 67 7.64 -15.09 -9.16
C LYS A 67 8.13 -14.38 -10.42
N THR A 68 8.57 -13.12 -10.29
CA THR A 68 9.15 -12.35 -11.39
C THR A 68 10.40 -13.05 -11.93
N ILE A 69 11.35 -13.40 -11.05
CA ILE A 69 12.58 -14.10 -11.44
C ILE A 69 12.28 -15.47 -12.07
N MET A 70 11.35 -16.24 -11.50
CA MET A 70 10.99 -17.55 -12.06
C MET A 70 10.37 -17.45 -13.45
N ASN A 71 9.53 -16.44 -13.69
CA ASN A 71 8.96 -16.19 -15.02
C ASN A 71 10.04 -15.76 -16.02
N ASP A 72 10.97 -14.89 -15.62
CA ASP A 72 12.09 -14.46 -16.48
C ASP A 72 13.00 -15.65 -16.85
N LEU A 73 13.27 -16.55 -15.89
CA LEU A 73 14.04 -17.77 -16.13
C LEU A 73 13.31 -18.77 -17.03
N GLN A 74 11.97 -18.81 -17.02
CA GLN A 74 11.18 -19.63 -17.93
C GLN A 74 11.16 -19.06 -19.34
N TRP A 75 11.21 -17.73 -19.50
CA TRP A 75 11.25 -17.04 -20.79
C TRP A 75 12.62 -17.12 -21.49
N GLY A 76 13.69 -17.40 -20.75
CA GLY A 76 15.05 -17.61 -21.28
C GLY A 76 15.35 -19.03 -21.76
N LYS A 77 14.35 -19.92 -21.83
CA LYS A 77 14.43 -21.26 -22.42
C LYS A 77 13.65 -21.33 -23.73
#